data_AF-A0A7S4MD07-F1
#
_entry.id   AF-A0A7S4MD07-F1
#
_cell.length_a   1.000
_cell.length_b   1.000
_cell.length_c   1.000
_cell.angle_alpha   90.00
_cell.angle_beta   90.00
_cell.angle_gamma   90.00
#
_symmetry.space_group_name_H-M   'P 1'
#
loop_
_entity.id
_entity.type
_entity.pdbx_description
1 polymer ?
#
loop_
_entity_poly.entity_id
_entity_poly.type
_entity_poly.pdbx_seq_one_letter_code
_entity_poly.pdbx_strand_id
1 'polypeptide(L)'
;DSVRNSRDDFEKESDHGFLPKQISRIFNIAWNYGCKGILGTLLISILVPLTVISCSALCTSVGLLSPLIGPVGSIIQLLADWTLYDTSGDQGTFPIEYLLLQRLTDFIYGVGGSLLMLPCGPLAALTNSIIGIVKFGAGRFYDSVMFHTVIKPFGKSPESDEFLVKRIKGPGVGDSDYFYRIGIPEVLMTLHLELEKELLDIFNDMATSLIRLPVQKYQKLVKNVVTPLGNVNPENKTLNETTRKHLSQLKGKVEQRRKALPKLVENENFASTLKRLRLHPQELYNALELCTAHVQQYVERRIFVEQFRSSSVLMNEFWVNHQLSSNDWEGLTAQLLSRVFGAEFLLPLDSDRLEITIRHCASASKFIEMIASNEPRDDLDKIVVQVSPQQSGKSLDQLFNEN
;
A
#
# COMPACT_ATOMS: atom_id res chain seq x y z
N ASP A 1 22.62 14.86 -11.05
CA ASP A 1 22.11 16.24 -11.25
C ASP A 1 23.13 17.28 -10.87
N SER A 2 23.30 18.29 -11.72
CA SER A 2 24.23 19.40 -11.47
C SER A 2 23.79 20.17 -10.21
N VAL A 3 24.73 20.42 -9.29
CA VAL A 3 24.52 21.25 -8.08
C VAL A 3 23.89 22.60 -8.43
N ARG A 4 24.11 23.10 -9.65
CA ARG A 4 23.53 24.34 -10.16
C ARG A 4 22.02 24.23 -10.41
N ASN A 5 21.55 23.14 -11.02
CA ASN A 5 20.13 22.95 -11.33
C ASN A 5 19.31 22.87 -10.05
N SER A 6 19.78 22.12 -9.04
CA SER A 6 19.11 22.03 -7.74
C SER A 6 19.05 23.37 -6.98
N ARG A 7 19.95 24.32 -7.28
CA ARG A 7 19.91 25.67 -6.70
C ARG A 7 18.90 26.55 -7.41
N ASP A 8 18.89 26.49 -8.74
CA ASP A 8 17.98 27.28 -9.55
C ASP A 8 16.51 26.85 -9.33
N ASP A 9 16.28 25.57 -9.06
CA ASP A 9 14.96 25.05 -8.67
C ASP A 9 14.56 25.52 -7.26
N PHE A 10 15.49 25.49 -6.29
CA PHE A 10 15.22 26.00 -4.93
C PHE A 10 14.93 27.51 -4.89
N GLU A 11 15.57 28.32 -5.73
CA GLU A 11 15.32 29.76 -5.77
C GLU A 11 13.96 30.10 -6.40
N LYS A 12 13.39 29.23 -7.24
CA LYS A 12 12.06 29.42 -7.85
C LYS A 12 10.89 29.09 -6.93
N GLU A 13 11.09 28.24 -5.92
CA GLU A 13 10.05 27.84 -4.97
C GLU A 13 9.64 29.00 -4.05
N SER A 14 8.34 29.14 -3.76
CA SER A 14 7.80 30.16 -2.84
C SER A 14 8.06 29.81 -1.36
N ASP A 15 8.14 30.82 -0.49
CA ASP A 15 8.56 30.69 0.92
C ASP A 15 7.42 30.16 1.80
N HIS A 16 7.14 28.86 1.71
CA HIS A 16 6.10 28.15 2.51
C HIS A 16 6.68 27.24 3.61
N GLY A 17 8.00 27.32 3.81
CA GLY A 17 8.75 26.34 4.59
C GLY A 17 8.82 26.55 6.09
N PHE A 18 9.30 25.51 6.78
CA PHE A 18 9.48 25.52 8.24
C PHE A 18 10.47 26.60 8.69
N LEU A 19 11.53 26.83 7.89
CA LEU A 19 12.51 27.88 8.11
C LEU A 19 12.40 28.94 7.01
N PRO A 20 12.64 30.22 7.33
CA PRO A 20 12.67 31.27 6.32
C PRO A 20 13.74 30.97 5.25
N LYS A 21 13.44 31.30 3.99
CA LYS A 21 14.30 31.06 2.82
C LYS A 21 15.77 31.50 3.01
N GLN A 22 16.03 32.54 3.80
CA GLN A 22 17.37 33.02 4.12
C GLN A 22 18.22 31.99 4.87
N ILE A 23 17.63 31.28 5.84
CA ILE A 23 18.28 30.23 6.62
C ILE A 23 18.34 28.94 5.80
N SER A 24 17.23 28.58 5.15
CA SER A 24 17.15 27.40 4.29
C SER A 24 18.17 27.42 3.14
N ARG A 25 18.51 28.61 2.61
CA ARG A 25 19.61 28.80 1.65
C ARG A 25 20.96 28.35 2.19
N ILE A 26 21.29 28.65 3.44
CA ILE A 26 22.56 28.24 4.07
C ILE A 26 22.60 26.72 4.19
N PHE A 27 21.50 26.10 4.60
CA PHE A 27 21.38 24.64 4.67
C PHE A 27 21.47 23.97 3.30
N ASN A 28 20.83 24.53 2.27
CA ASN A 28 20.91 24.01 0.91
C ASN A 28 22.34 24.12 0.33
N ILE A 29 23.05 25.22 0.64
CA ILE A 29 24.47 25.39 0.31
C ILE A 29 25.32 24.37 1.09
N ALA A 30 25.12 24.23 2.40
CA ALA A 30 25.84 23.27 3.22
C ALA A 30 25.59 21.81 2.81
N TRP A 31 24.36 21.48 2.38
CA TRP A 31 24.01 20.15 1.90
C TRP A 31 24.66 19.83 0.56
N ASN A 32 24.57 20.74 -0.41
CA ASN A 32 25.11 20.47 -1.74
C ASN A 32 26.64 20.58 -1.81
N TYR A 33 27.25 21.52 -1.10
CA TYR A 33 28.71 21.66 -1.11
C TYR A 33 29.38 20.83 -0.01
N GLY A 34 28.80 20.80 1.19
CA GLY A 34 29.31 20.00 2.31
C GLY A 34 28.94 18.54 2.18
N CYS A 35 27.67 18.18 2.28
CA CYS A 35 27.28 16.77 2.28
C CYS A 35 27.53 16.08 0.93
N LYS A 36 27.21 16.67 -0.22
CA LYS A 36 27.49 15.99 -1.50
C LYS A 36 28.95 16.12 -1.93
N GLY A 37 29.56 17.29 -1.74
CA GLY A 37 30.94 17.55 -2.12
C GLY A 37 31.96 16.96 -1.14
N ILE A 38 31.95 17.45 0.11
CA ILE A 38 32.91 17.01 1.13
C ILE A 38 32.73 15.53 1.44
N LEU A 39 31.52 15.02 1.68
CA LEU A 39 31.33 13.60 2.03
C LEU A 39 31.78 12.66 0.90
N GLY A 40 31.55 13.02 -0.36
CA GLY A 40 32.09 12.27 -1.49
C GLY A 40 33.62 12.25 -1.51
N THR A 41 34.23 13.39 -1.22
CA THR A 41 35.70 13.53 -1.17
C THR A 41 36.29 12.81 0.06
N LEU A 42 35.62 12.88 1.21
CA LEU A 42 35.99 12.22 2.46
C LEU A 42 35.81 10.70 2.36
N LEU A 43 34.75 10.23 1.68
CA LEU A 43 34.54 8.82 1.39
C LEU A 43 35.71 8.28 0.56
N ILE A 44 36.10 8.98 -0.51
CA ILE A 44 37.27 8.57 -1.31
C ILE A 44 38.55 8.63 -0.46
N SER A 45 38.73 9.68 0.33
CA SER A 45 39.91 9.88 1.18
C SER A 45 40.03 8.87 2.34
N ILE A 46 38.93 8.28 2.82
CA ILE A 46 38.94 7.25 3.89
C ILE A 46 38.92 5.84 3.30
N LEU A 47 38.13 5.60 2.27
CA LEU A 47 37.88 4.25 1.75
C LEU A 47 39.11 3.71 0.99
N VAL A 48 39.88 4.60 0.35
CA VAL A 48 41.17 4.25 -0.28
C VAL A 48 42.22 3.81 0.76
N PRO A 49 42.55 4.57 1.82
CA PRO A 49 43.49 4.08 2.83
C PRO A 49 42.93 2.88 3.61
N LEU A 50 41.63 2.79 3.87
CA LEU A 50 41.04 1.62 4.53
C LEU A 50 41.19 0.35 3.69
N THR A 51 41.02 0.42 2.37
CA THR A 51 41.24 -0.71 1.46
C THR A 51 42.72 -1.09 1.39
N VAL A 52 43.64 -0.12 1.40
CA VAL A 52 45.09 -0.37 1.49
C VAL A 52 45.47 -1.04 2.82
N ILE A 53 44.95 -0.54 3.95
CA ILE A 53 45.18 -1.13 5.27
C ILE A 53 44.59 -2.54 5.33
N SER A 54 43.39 -2.76 4.79
CA SER A 54 42.75 -4.08 4.76
C SER A 54 43.54 -5.07 3.89
N CYS A 55 44.06 -4.62 2.74
CA CYS A 55 44.92 -5.42 1.88
C CYS A 55 46.25 -5.77 2.59
N SER A 56 46.88 -4.79 3.25
CA SER A 56 48.07 -5.00 4.06
C SER A 56 47.83 -5.95 5.24
N ALA A 57 46.70 -5.81 5.93
CA ALA A 57 46.28 -6.69 7.02
C ALA A 57 45.99 -8.11 6.53
N LEU A 58 45.39 -8.28 5.34
CA LEU A 58 45.20 -9.58 4.69
C LEU A 58 46.55 -10.23 4.36
N CYS A 59 47.47 -9.49 3.73
CA CYS A 59 48.83 -9.99 3.45
C CYS A 59 49.57 -10.37 4.73
N THR A 60 49.45 -9.55 5.78
CA THR A 60 50.04 -9.84 7.10
C THR A 60 49.37 -11.03 7.75
N SER A 61 48.05 -11.18 7.63
CA SER A 61 47.30 -12.32 8.15
C SER A 61 47.70 -13.61 7.44
N VAL A 62 47.85 -13.60 6.11
CA VAL A 62 48.39 -14.73 5.34
C VAL A 62 49.82 -15.04 5.79
N GLY A 63 50.65 -14.02 6.06
CA GLY A 63 51.98 -14.20 6.65
C GLY A 63 51.96 -14.80 8.07
N LEU A 64 51.00 -14.42 8.90
CA LEU A 64 50.82 -14.94 10.27
C LEU A 64 50.19 -16.33 10.30
N LEU A 65 49.36 -16.65 9.32
CA LEU A 65 48.78 -17.98 9.07
C LEU A 65 49.76 -18.88 8.30
N SER A 66 50.88 -18.35 7.79
CA SER A 66 51.95 -19.11 7.15
C SER A 66 52.44 -20.31 7.97
N PRO A 67 52.64 -20.22 9.30
CA PRO A 67 52.95 -21.39 10.15
C PRO A 67 51.81 -22.41 10.29
N LEU A 68 50.59 -22.15 9.79
CA LEU A 68 49.52 -23.16 9.69
C LEU A 68 49.31 -23.63 8.24
N ILE A 69 49.35 -22.69 7.29
CA ILE A 69 49.23 -22.93 5.84
C ILE A 69 50.44 -23.70 5.33
N GLY A 70 51.65 -23.39 5.80
CA GLY A 70 52.88 -24.10 5.48
C GLY A 70 52.77 -25.57 5.84
N PRO A 71 52.38 -25.91 7.08
CA PRO A 71 52.07 -27.28 7.49
C PRO A 71 51.04 -28.02 6.62
N VAL A 72 49.88 -27.42 6.40
CA VAL A 72 48.80 -28.02 5.61
C VAL A 72 49.21 -28.14 4.14
N GLY A 73 49.80 -27.09 3.59
CA GLY A 73 50.34 -27.04 2.23
C GLY A 73 51.46 -28.05 2.01
N SER A 74 52.32 -28.28 3.00
CA SER A 74 53.36 -29.33 2.93
C SER A 74 52.76 -30.73 2.98
N ILE A 75 51.65 -30.95 3.71
CA ILE A 75 50.93 -32.24 3.69
C ILE A 75 50.25 -32.44 2.33
N ILE A 76 49.61 -31.40 1.80
CA ILE A 76 48.99 -31.42 0.47
C ILE A 76 50.05 -31.67 -0.61
N GLN A 77 51.21 -31.04 -0.51
CA GLN A 77 52.35 -31.25 -1.39
C GLN A 77 52.90 -32.68 -1.25
N LEU A 78 53.06 -33.20 -0.03
CA LEU A 78 53.46 -34.60 0.21
C LEU A 78 52.47 -35.60 -0.42
N LEU A 79 51.15 -35.34 -0.29
CA LEU A 79 50.11 -36.14 -0.93
C LEU A 79 50.15 -36.01 -2.46
N ALA A 80 50.44 -34.82 -2.99
CA ALA A 80 50.57 -34.58 -4.43
C ALA A 80 51.84 -35.21 -5.01
N ASP A 81 52.97 -35.14 -4.31
CA ASP A 81 54.23 -35.78 -4.69
C ASP A 81 54.11 -37.31 -4.66
N TRP A 82 53.30 -37.85 -3.74
CA TRP A 82 52.99 -39.28 -3.69
C TRP A 82 52.07 -39.75 -4.82
N THR A 83 51.11 -38.92 -5.25
CA THR A 83 50.04 -39.34 -6.18
C THR A 83 50.22 -38.92 -7.64
N LEU A 84 50.85 -37.77 -7.88
CA LEU A 84 50.89 -37.13 -9.21
C LEU A 84 52.31 -37.08 -9.80
N TYR A 85 53.31 -36.57 -9.08
CA TYR A 85 54.68 -36.40 -9.60
C TYR A 85 55.68 -36.07 -8.48
N ASP A 86 56.77 -36.83 -8.33
CA ASP A 86 57.80 -36.59 -7.29
C ASP A 86 58.62 -35.33 -7.60
N THR A 87 58.29 -34.22 -6.95
CA THR A 87 59.06 -32.96 -7.08
C THR A 87 60.29 -32.90 -6.18
N SER A 88 60.52 -33.91 -5.34
CA SER A 88 61.55 -33.92 -4.29
C SER A 88 62.72 -34.88 -4.57
N GLY A 89 62.95 -35.22 -5.83
CA GLY A 89 64.14 -35.98 -6.23
C GLY A 89 65.37 -35.08 -6.22
N ASP A 90 66.20 -35.15 -5.16
CA ASP A 90 67.67 -35.36 -5.22
C ASP A 90 68.45 -35.10 -3.91
N GLN A 91 67.90 -35.31 -2.71
CA GLN A 91 68.67 -35.13 -1.45
C GLN A 91 68.55 -36.34 -0.53
N GLY A 92 69.68 -37.03 -0.35
CA GLY A 92 69.81 -38.25 0.43
C GLY A 92 69.66 -38.07 1.94
N THR A 93 68.98 -39.06 2.52
CA THR A 93 69.00 -39.50 3.94
C THR A 93 68.40 -38.58 5.02
N PHE A 94 67.26 -39.05 5.57
CA PHE A 94 66.50 -38.62 6.77
C PHE A 94 65.36 -37.58 6.62
N PRO A 95 64.25 -37.91 5.91
CA PRO A 95 63.11 -37.01 5.68
C PRO A 95 62.19 -36.78 6.89
N ILE A 96 62.20 -37.63 7.92
CA ILE A 96 61.22 -37.58 9.04
C ILE A 96 61.65 -36.58 10.14
N GLU A 97 62.95 -36.44 10.37
CA GLU A 97 63.48 -35.57 11.44
C GLU A 97 63.37 -34.08 11.09
N TYR A 98 63.60 -33.72 9.82
CA TYR A 98 63.40 -32.36 9.31
C TYR A 98 61.93 -31.92 9.40
N LEU A 99 61.00 -32.84 9.11
CA LEU A 99 59.56 -32.58 9.18
C LEU A 99 59.08 -32.33 10.62
N LEU A 100 59.64 -33.01 11.62
CA LEU A 100 59.28 -32.84 13.04
C LEU A 100 59.81 -31.53 13.63
N LEU A 101 61.03 -31.13 13.28
CA LEU A 101 61.65 -29.88 13.74
C LEU A 101 60.90 -28.65 13.21
N GLN A 102 60.46 -28.68 11.95
CA GLN A 102 59.72 -27.57 11.34
C GLN A 102 58.32 -27.37 11.96
N ARG A 103 57.66 -28.46 12.41
CA ARG A 103 56.33 -28.37 13.04
C ARG A 103 56.37 -27.92 14.49
N LEU A 104 57.47 -28.16 15.19
CA LEU A 104 57.66 -27.70 16.56
C LEU A 104 57.86 -26.17 16.61
N THR A 105 58.58 -25.61 15.63
CA THR A 105 58.78 -24.16 15.51
C THR A 105 57.46 -23.42 15.27
N ASP A 106 56.58 -23.94 14.42
CA ASP A 106 55.28 -23.34 14.10
C ASP A 106 54.33 -23.24 15.32
N PHE A 107 54.37 -24.22 16.22
CA PHE A 107 53.57 -24.23 17.46
C PHE A 107 54.00 -23.15 18.47
N ILE A 108 55.31 -22.92 18.59
CA ILE A 108 55.87 -21.92 19.51
C ILE A 108 55.49 -20.50 19.07
N TYR A 109 55.49 -20.22 17.76
CA TYR A 109 55.06 -18.92 17.23
C TYR A 109 53.56 -18.63 17.43
N GLY A 110 52.69 -19.66 17.33
CA GLY A 110 51.24 -19.50 17.52
C GLY A 110 50.80 -19.21 18.96
N VAL A 111 51.45 -19.82 19.95
CA VAL A 111 51.18 -19.58 21.38
C VAL A 111 51.76 -18.23 21.84
N GLY A 112 52.90 -17.82 21.28
CA GLY A 112 53.48 -16.50 21.55
C GLY A 112 52.60 -15.33 21.10
N GLY A 113 51.93 -15.45 19.94
CA GLY A 113 51.07 -14.39 19.39
C GLY A 113 49.78 -14.14 20.19
N SER A 114 49.24 -15.16 20.85
CA SER A 114 47.98 -15.07 21.60
C SER A 114 48.15 -14.48 23.00
N LEU A 115 49.31 -14.69 23.65
CA LEU A 115 49.67 -14.05 24.91
C LEU A 115 49.89 -12.53 24.79
N LEU A 116 50.32 -12.05 23.61
CA LEU A 116 50.51 -10.62 23.33
C LEU A 116 49.19 -9.85 23.14
N MET A 117 48.07 -10.51 22.83
CA MET A 117 46.76 -9.87 22.58
C MET A 117 45.90 -9.66 23.83
N LEU A 118 46.17 -10.39 24.92
CA LEU A 118 45.47 -10.28 26.21
C LEU A 118 45.49 -8.87 26.84
N PRO A 119 46.62 -8.13 26.87
CA PRO A 119 46.64 -6.77 27.42
C PRO A 119 46.09 -5.70 26.45
N CYS A 120 46.11 -5.94 25.14
CA CYS A 120 45.68 -4.95 24.15
C CYS A 120 44.15 -4.83 24.03
N GLY A 121 43.41 -5.92 24.27
CA GLY A 121 41.95 -5.95 24.18
C GLY A 121 41.23 -4.99 25.15
N PRO A 122 41.52 -5.02 26.46
CA PRO A 122 40.89 -4.12 27.43
C PRO A 122 41.19 -2.64 27.17
N LEU A 123 42.41 -2.32 26.72
CA LEU A 123 42.80 -0.96 26.36
C LEU A 123 41.99 -0.44 25.15
N ALA A 124 41.81 -1.27 24.13
CA ALA A 124 40.98 -0.92 22.97
C ALA A 124 39.50 -0.72 23.36
N ALA A 125 38.96 -1.56 24.25
CA ALA A 125 37.60 -1.42 24.76
C ALA A 125 37.40 -0.11 25.54
N LEU A 126 38.36 0.25 26.40
CA LEU A 126 38.33 1.49 27.18
C LEU A 126 38.37 2.73 26.28
N THR A 127 39.22 2.74 25.26
CA THR A 127 39.26 3.83 24.27
C THR A 127 37.94 3.98 23.52
N ASN A 128 37.31 2.87 23.11
CA ASN A 128 36.03 2.92 22.42
C ASN A 128 34.88 3.42 23.32
N SER A 129 34.89 3.07 24.60
CA SER A 129 33.91 3.57 25.57
C SER A 129 34.02 5.08 25.78
N ILE A 130 35.24 5.62 25.89
CA ILE A 130 35.47 7.06 26.02
C ILE A 130 34.97 7.80 24.78
N ILE A 131 35.27 7.28 23.59
CA ILE A 131 34.78 7.85 22.32
C ILE A 131 33.24 7.82 22.27
N GLY A 132 32.61 6.75 22.76
CA GLY A 132 31.15 6.62 22.84
C GLY A 132 30.52 7.69 23.73
N ILE A 133 31.08 7.92 24.93
CA ILE A 133 30.60 8.94 25.87
C ILE A 133 30.72 10.34 25.26
N VAL A 134 31.86 10.65 24.62
CA VAL A 134 32.08 11.94 23.97
C VAL A 134 31.09 12.15 22.83
N LYS A 135 30.86 11.14 21.98
CA LYS A 135 29.87 11.21 20.89
C LYS A 135 28.45 11.45 21.41
N PHE A 136 28.06 10.75 22.47
CA PHE A 136 26.74 10.92 23.08
C PHE A 136 26.55 12.32 23.66
N GLY A 137 27.55 12.84 24.39
CA GLY A 137 27.52 14.19 24.95
C GLY A 137 27.49 15.28 23.87
N ALA A 138 28.29 15.11 22.82
CA ALA A 138 28.31 16.02 21.68
C ALA A 138 26.96 16.07 20.95
N GLY A 139 26.30 14.92 20.77
CA GLY A 139 24.96 14.86 20.19
C GLY A 139 23.92 15.62 21.02
N ARG A 140 23.88 15.37 22.34
CA ARG A 140 22.99 16.08 23.27
C ARG A 140 23.22 17.60 23.26
N PHE A 141 24.48 18.03 23.21
CA PHE A 141 24.83 19.45 23.14
C PHE A 141 24.40 20.05 21.80
N TYR A 142 24.69 19.36 20.69
CA TYR A 142 24.27 19.78 19.35
C TYR A 142 22.75 19.96 19.27
N ASP A 143 21.97 18.98 19.74
CA ASP A 143 20.51 19.05 19.73
C ASP A 143 19.99 20.23 20.57
N SER A 144 20.60 20.48 21.74
CA SER A 144 20.22 21.59 22.61
C SER A 144 20.51 22.95 21.97
N VAL A 145 21.70 23.11 21.37
CA VAL A 145 22.09 24.34 20.66
C VAL A 145 21.18 24.55 19.46
N MET A 146 20.98 23.52 18.64
CA MET A 146 20.12 23.58 17.45
C MET A 146 18.69 23.98 17.80
N PHE A 147 18.13 23.40 18.86
CA PHE A 147 16.77 23.71 19.30
C PHE A 147 16.63 25.16 19.75
N HIS A 148 17.51 25.65 20.63
CA HIS A 148 17.37 26.97 21.23
C HIS A 148 17.82 28.12 20.31
N THR A 149 18.73 27.86 19.37
CA THR A 149 19.28 28.92 18.50
C THR A 149 18.63 28.99 17.13
N VAL A 150 18.20 27.85 16.57
CA VAL A 150 17.66 27.78 15.20
C VAL A 150 16.17 27.46 15.20
N ILE A 151 15.77 26.36 15.85
CA ILE A 151 14.41 25.84 15.72
C ILE A 151 13.40 26.73 16.43
N LYS A 152 13.65 27.09 17.70
CA LYS A 152 12.73 27.87 18.52
C LYS A 152 12.44 29.28 17.96
N PRO A 153 13.45 30.10 17.61
CA PRO A 153 13.19 31.46 17.12
C PRO A 153 12.75 31.55 15.65
N PHE A 154 13.14 30.60 14.80
CA PHE A 154 12.90 30.69 13.35
C PHE A 154 11.92 29.67 12.79
N GLY A 155 11.54 28.65 13.56
CA GLY A 155 10.59 27.65 13.11
C GLY A 155 9.17 28.22 13.01
N LYS A 156 8.51 27.90 11.89
CA LYS A 156 7.11 28.19 11.59
C LYS A 156 6.37 26.89 11.30
N SER A 157 5.05 26.87 11.44
CA SER A 157 4.26 25.72 10.98
C SER A 157 4.38 25.60 9.45
N PRO A 158 4.97 24.52 8.90
CA PRO A 158 5.17 24.40 7.45
C PRO A 158 3.84 24.10 6.78
N GLU A 159 3.54 24.67 5.63
CA GLU A 159 2.25 24.44 4.92
C GLU A 159 2.20 23.08 4.22
N SER A 160 3.34 22.57 3.77
CA SER A 160 3.51 21.27 3.08
C SER A 160 4.76 20.51 3.59
N ASP A 161 4.89 19.24 3.19
CA ASP A 161 6.07 18.43 3.50
C ASP A 161 7.29 18.96 2.72
N GLU A 162 8.36 19.30 3.43
CA GLU A 162 9.63 19.75 2.86
C GLU A 162 10.75 18.76 3.14
N PHE A 163 11.86 18.89 2.39
CA PHE A 163 13.06 18.09 2.62
C PHE A 163 13.61 18.21 4.05
N LEU A 164 13.48 19.38 4.68
CA LEU A 164 13.98 19.63 6.04
C LEU A 164 13.03 19.15 7.13
N VAL A 165 11.72 19.16 6.86
CA VAL A 165 10.68 18.82 7.83
C VAL A 165 9.53 18.11 7.13
N LYS A 166 9.26 16.89 7.58
CA LYS A 166 8.04 16.17 7.24
C LYS A 166 7.00 16.37 8.33
N ARG A 167 5.79 16.79 7.96
CA ARG A 167 4.70 16.94 8.92
C ARG A 167 4.21 15.52 9.26
N ILE A 168 4.20 15.19 10.55
CA ILE A 168 3.81 13.84 11.04
C ILE A 168 2.38 13.79 11.58
N LYS A 169 1.81 14.96 11.93
CA LYS A 169 0.44 15.12 12.45
C LYS A 169 -0.08 16.52 12.09
N GLY A 170 -1.38 16.64 11.80
CA GLY A 170 -2.05 17.91 11.52
C GLY A 170 -3.03 17.83 10.34
N PRO A 171 -3.90 18.84 10.14
CA PRO A 171 -4.84 18.87 9.03
C PRO A 171 -4.10 18.87 7.69
N GLY A 172 -4.45 17.93 6.80
CA GLY A 172 -3.78 17.75 5.50
C GLY A 172 -2.54 16.84 5.53
N VAL A 173 -2.25 16.16 6.64
CA VAL A 173 -1.20 15.12 6.69
C VAL A 173 -1.84 13.75 6.63
N GLY A 174 -1.69 13.09 5.49
CA GLY A 174 -2.08 11.70 5.29
C GLY A 174 -3.36 11.59 4.46
N ASP A 175 -3.20 11.08 3.25
CA ASP A 175 -4.28 10.46 2.47
C ASP A 175 -4.98 9.30 3.24
N SER A 176 -4.52 8.94 4.44
CA SER A 176 -4.99 7.81 5.24
C SER A 176 -6.01 8.15 6.35
N ASP A 177 -6.16 9.41 6.77
CA ASP A 177 -6.78 9.68 8.10
C ASP A 177 -8.10 10.48 8.06
N TYR A 178 -8.54 10.92 6.88
CA TYR A 178 -9.84 11.61 6.76
C TYR A 178 -10.93 10.69 6.20
N PHE A 179 -12.12 10.76 6.78
CA PHE A 179 -13.32 10.08 6.31
C PHE A 179 -14.21 11.10 5.61
N TYR A 180 -14.89 10.67 4.56
CA TYR A 180 -15.85 11.51 3.86
C TYR A 180 -17.24 11.31 4.45
N ARG A 181 -17.99 12.39 4.64
CA ARG A 181 -19.40 12.32 5.05
C ARG A 181 -20.28 12.32 3.81
N ILE A 182 -21.19 11.36 3.73
CA ILE A 182 -22.21 11.26 2.68
C ILE A 182 -23.58 11.67 3.25
N GLY A 183 -24.45 12.25 2.44
CA GLY A 183 -25.83 12.52 2.84
C GLY A 183 -26.75 11.31 2.67
N ILE A 184 -27.86 11.30 3.41
CA ILE A 184 -28.88 10.23 3.32
C ILE A 184 -29.46 10.08 1.90
N PRO A 185 -29.79 11.16 1.16
CA PRO A 185 -30.31 11.04 -0.21
C PRO A 185 -29.33 10.36 -1.16
N GLU A 186 -28.03 10.64 -1.02
CA GLU A 186 -26.96 10.05 -1.83
C GLU A 186 -26.81 8.55 -1.55
N VAL A 187 -26.93 8.14 -0.28
CA VAL A 187 -26.95 6.73 0.12
C VAL A 187 -28.14 6.01 -0.48
N LEU A 188 -29.35 6.59 -0.37
CA LEU A 188 -30.57 6.02 -0.93
C LEU A 188 -30.51 5.87 -2.45
N MET A 189 -29.97 6.87 -3.15
CA MET A 189 -29.76 6.81 -4.61
C MET A 189 -28.81 5.68 -4.99
N THR A 190 -27.72 5.55 -4.25
CA THR A 190 -26.72 4.51 -4.49
C THR A 190 -27.29 3.11 -4.25
N LEU A 191 -28.05 2.95 -3.17
CA LEU A 191 -28.77 1.72 -2.87
C LEU A 191 -29.81 1.38 -3.94
N HIS A 192 -30.55 2.38 -4.43
CA HIS A 192 -31.53 2.20 -5.50
C HIS A 192 -30.88 1.73 -6.80
N LEU A 193 -29.71 2.28 -7.15
CA LEU A 193 -28.95 1.83 -8.32
C LEU A 193 -28.51 0.36 -8.17
N GLU A 194 -28.13 -0.07 -6.97
CA GLU A 194 -27.77 -1.47 -6.73
C GLU A 194 -28.98 -2.40 -6.85
N LEU A 195 -30.14 -2.00 -6.32
CA LEU A 195 -31.40 -2.72 -6.51
C LEU A 195 -31.80 -2.82 -7.99
N GLU A 196 -31.58 -1.78 -8.80
CA GLU A 196 -31.85 -1.83 -10.24
C GLU A 196 -30.97 -2.83 -10.97
N LYS A 197 -29.69 -2.96 -10.57
CA LYS A 197 -28.79 -3.97 -11.15
C LYS A 197 -29.26 -5.38 -10.81
N GLU A 198 -29.62 -5.62 -9.55
CA GLU A 198 -30.11 -6.92 -9.11
C GLU A 198 -31.43 -7.29 -9.80
N LEU A 199 -32.35 -6.34 -9.96
CA LEU A 199 -33.57 -6.53 -10.74
C LEU A 199 -33.26 -6.88 -12.19
N LEU A 200 -32.26 -6.24 -12.81
CA LEU A 200 -31.87 -6.54 -14.20
C LEU A 200 -31.34 -7.96 -14.35
N ASP A 201 -30.60 -8.46 -13.36
CA ASP A 201 -30.06 -9.83 -13.33
C ASP A 201 -31.19 -10.86 -13.16
N ILE A 202 -32.09 -10.64 -12.20
CA ILE A 202 -33.29 -11.47 -12.01
C ILE A 202 -34.15 -11.47 -13.28
N PHE A 203 -34.36 -10.31 -13.90
CA PHE A 203 -35.11 -10.20 -15.14
C PHE A 203 -34.45 -10.98 -16.28
N ASN A 204 -33.13 -10.91 -16.40
CA ASN A 204 -32.39 -11.64 -17.44
C ASN A 204 -32.54 -13.16 -17.27
N ASP A 205 -32.45 -13.67 -16.05
CA ASP A 205 -32.60 -15.10 -15.75
C ASP A 205 -34.03 -15.59 -16.00
N MET A 206 -35.02 -14.82 -15.53
CA MET A 206 -36.43 -15.11 -15.74
C MET A 206 -36.83 -15.04 -17.22
N ALA A 207 -36.40 -14.00 -17.95
CA ALA A 207 -36.67 -13.90 -19.38
C ALA A 207 -35.99 -15.02 -20.16
N THR A 208 -34.77 -15.41 -19.77
CA THR A 208 -34.05 -16.54 -20.38
C THR A 208 -34.78 -17.86 -20.17
N SER A 209 -35.29 -18.12 -18.96
CA SER A 209 -36.04 -19.34 -18.66
C SER A 209 -37.37 -19.39 -19.44
N LEU A 210 -38.09 -18.26 -19.53
CA LEU A 210 -39.31 -18.14 -20.31
C LEU A 210 -39.09 -18.36 -21.81
N ILE A 211 -38.01 -17.81 -22.38
CA ILE A 211 -37.65 -18.00 -23.80
C ILE A 211 -37.29 -19.47 -24.09
N ARG A 212 -36.72 -20.20 -23.12
CA ARG A 212 -36.35 -21.62 -23.26
C ARG A 212 -37.52 -22.59 -23.03
N LEU A 213 -38.57 -22.16 -22.33
CA LEU A 213 -39.72 -23.00 -21.97
C LEU A 213 -40.38 -23.72 -23.16
N PRO A 214 -40.61 -23.09 -24.34
CA PRO A 214 -41.20 -23.77 -25.49
C PRO A 214 -40.34 -24.93 -26.02
N VAL A 215 -39.02 -24.73 -26.08
CA VAL A 215 -38.08 -25.77 -26.50
C VAL A 215 -38.13 -26.96 -25.56
N GLN A 216 -38.15 -26.71 -24.24
CA GLN A 216 -38.26 -27.76 -23.23
C GLN A 216 -39.59 -28.52 -23.32
N LYS A 217 -40.71 -27.81 -23.51
CA LYS A 217 -42.03 -28.43 -23.69
C LYS A 217 -42.10 -29.27 -24.97
N TYR A 218 -41.53 -28.77 -26.06
CA TYR A 218 -41.43 -29.51 -27.32
C TYR A 218 -40.60 -30.78 -27.15
N GLN A 219 -39.40 -30.68 -26.55
CA GLN A 219 -38.55 -31.84 -26.27
C GLN A 219 -39.26 -32.89 -25.40
N LYS A 220 -39.98 -32.46 -24.35
CA LYS A 220 -40.79 -33.36 -23.52
C LYS A 220 -41.90 -34.05 -24.32
N LEU A 221 -42.59 -33.31 -25.19
CA LEU A 221 -43.66 -33.85 -26.03
C LEU A 221 -43.12 -34.87 -27.04
N VAL A 222 -42.02 -34.56 -27.73
CA VAL A 222 -41.39 -35.49 -28.67
C VAL A 222 -40.93 -36.76 -27.95
N LYS A 223 -40.28 -36.60 -26.78
CA LYS A 223 -39.83 -37.73 -25.95
C LYS A 223 -40.98 -38.64 -25.52
N ASN A 224 -42.11 -38.07 -25.12
CA ASN A 224 -43.23 -38.83 -24.56
C ASN A 224 -44.15 -39.44 -25.63
N VAL A 225 -44.32 -38.77 -26.77
CA VAL A 225 -45.32 -39.16 -27.80
C VAL A 225 -44.67 -39.79 -29.03
N VAL A 226 -43.54 -39.25 -29.49
CA VAL A 226 -42.97 -39.58 -30.80
C VAL A 226 -41.87 -40.62 -30.69
N THR A 227 -41.01 -40.53 -29.68
CA THR A 227 -39.93 -41.51 -29.45
C THR A 227 -40.42 -42.96 -29.30
N PRO A 228 -41.58 -43.25 -28.67
CA PRO A 228 -42.15 -44.60 -28.66
C PRO A 228 -42.64 -45.08 -30.03
N LEU A 229 -42.92 -44.17 -30.96
CA LEU A 229 -43.47 -44.47 -32.30
C LEU A 229 -42.38 -44.57 -33.39
N GLY A 230 -41.14 -44.15 -33.10
CA GLY A 230 -40.01 -44.28 -34.02
C GLY A 230 -38.82 -43.36 -33.70
N ASN A 231 -37.71 -43.57 -34.40
CA ASN A 231 -36.48 -42.77 -34.28
C ASN A 231 -36.64 -41.45 -35.04
N VAL A 232 -37.35 -40.49 -34.46
CA VAL A 232 -37.49 -39.12 -35.01
C VAL A 232 -36.47 -38.20 -34.32
N ASN A 233 -35.81 -37.36 -35.12
CA ASN A 233 -34.87 -36.37 -34.61
C ASN A 233 -35.62 -35.38 -33.68
N PRO A 234 -35.23 -35.28 -32.39
CA PRO A 234 -35.97 -34.48 -31.40
C PRO A 234 -35.77 -32.97 -31.54
N GLU A 235 -34.94 -32.52 -32.46
CA GLU A 235 -34.61 -31.11 -32.64
C GLU A 235 -35.42 -30.45 -33.75
N ASN A 236 -36.30 -29.53 -33.37
CA ASN A 236 -36.92 -28.62 -34.31
C ASN A 236 -35.97 -27.44 -34.58
N LYS A 237 -35.33 -27.45 -35.76
CA LYS A 237 -34.36 -26.42 -36.18
C LYS A 237 -34.94 -25.01 -36.15
N THR A 238 -36.18 -24.80 -36.61
CA THR A 238 -36.78 -23.46 -36.68
C THR A 238 -37.09 -22.91 -35.28
N LEU A 239 -37.53 -23.77 -34.36
CA LEU A 239 -37.74 -23.39 -32.97
C LEU A 239 -36.42 -23.02 -32.29
N ASN A 240 -35.37 -23.82 -32.50
CA ASN A 240 -34.06 -23.53 -31.93
C ASN A 240 -33.45 -22.23 -32.50
N GLU A 241 -33.61 -21.97 -33.80
CA GLU A 241 -33.17 -20.72 -34.45
C GLU A 241 -33.91 -19.50 -33.90
N THR A 242 -35.25 -19.57 -33.76
CA THR A 242 -36.06 -18.47 -33.20
C THR A 242 -35.72 -18.22 -31.73
N THR A 243 -35.55 -19.28 -30.92
CA THR A 243 -35.08 -19.16 -29.53
C THR A 243 -33.71 -18.50 -29.45
N ARG A 244 -32.74 -18.90 -30.29
CA ARG A 244 -31.41 -18.28 -30.34
C ARG A 244 -31.49 -16.79 -30.69
N LYS A 245 -32.33 -16.42 -31.67
CA LYS A 245 -32.56 -15.03 -32.06
C LYS A 245 -33.14 -14.20 -30.92
N HIS A 246 -34.12 -14.72 -30.18
CA HIS A 246 -34.70 -14.03 -29.04
C HIS A 246 -33.71 -13.90 -27.87
N LEU A 247 -32.91 -14.94 -27.60
CA LEU A 247 -31.86 -14.87 -26.59
C LEU A 247 -30.78 -13.85 -26.96
N SER A 248 -30.38 -13.74 -28.23
CA SER A 248 -29.42 -12.70 -28.64
C SER A 248 -30.01 -11.30 -28.53
N GLN A 249 -31.30 -11.12 -28.84
CA GLN A 249 -31.99 -9.84 -28.66
C GLN A 249 -32.11 -9.45 -27.19
N LEU A 250 -32.44 -10.41 -26.31
CA LEU A 250 -32.50 -10.20 -24.87
C LEU A 250 -31.13 -9.76 -24.35
N LYS A 251 -30.07 -10.52 -24.66
CA LYS A 251 -28.70 -10.17 -24.27
C LYS A 251 -28.30 -8.77 -24.75
N GLY A 252 -28.59 -8.44 -26.01
CA GLY A 252 -28.30 -7.11 -26.55
C GLY A 252 -29.00 -5.99 -25.78
N LYS A 253 -30.28 -6.16 -25.42
CA LYS A 253 -31.04 -5.16 -24.66
C LYS A 253 -30.61 -5.07 -23.20
N VAL A 254 -30.32 -6.20 -22.56
CA VAL A 254 -29.82 -6.24 -21.16
C VAL A 254 -28.46 -5.55 -21.09
N GLU A 255 -27.53 -5.86 -22.00
CA GLU A 255 -26.23 -5.20 -22.07
C GLU A 255 -26.34 -3.71 -22.37
N GLN A 256 -27.27 -3.30 -23.24
CA GLN A 256 -27.55 -1.89 -23.50
C GLN A 256 -28.02 -1.16 -22.23
N ARG A 257 -28.94 -1.77 -21.46
CA ARG A 257 -29.40 -1.19 -20.18
C ARG A 257 -28.28 -1.19 -19.14
N ARG A 258 -27.50 -2.25 -19.05
CA ARG A 258 -26.36 -2.37 -18.12
C ARG A 258 -25.29 -1.31 -18.40
N LYS A 259 -25.01 -1.00 -19.67
CA LYS A 259 -24.12 0.11 -20.06
C LYS A 259 -24.68 1.49 -19.77
N ALA A 260 -26.00 1.65 -19.75
CA ALA A 260 -26.65 2.91 -19.40
C ALA A 260 -26.68 3.15 -17.88
N LEU A 261 -26.47 2.10 -17.07
CA LEU A 261 -26.33 2.24 -15.62
C LEU A 261 -24.92 2.73 -15.27
N PRO A 262 -24.79 3.66 -14.32
CA PRO A 262 -23.49 4.16 -13.90
C PRO A 262 -22.66 3.08 -13.20
N LYS A 263 -21.36 3.05 -13.52
CA LYS A 263 -20.40 2.03 -13.09
C LYS A 263 -19.62 2.50 -11.86
N LEU A 264 -20.22 2.35 -10.69
CA LEU A 264 -19.67 2.83 -9.41
C LEU A 264 -18.37 2.12 -8.95
N VAL A 265 -18.03 0.93 -9.47
CA VAL A 265 -16.95 0.09 -8.90
C VAL A 265 -15.78 -0.13 -9.88
N GLU A 266 -15.90 0.34 -11.12
CA GLU A 266 -14.86 0.09 -12.14
C GLU A 266 -13.63 1.01 -12.01
N ASN A 267 -13.77 2.16 -11.34
CA ASN A 267 -12.64 3.05 -11.07
C ASN A 267 -12.07 2.78 -9.67
N GLU A 268 -10.82 2.31 -9.60
CA GLU A 268 -10.14 1.97 -8.34
C GLU A 268 -10.09 3.16 -7.37
N ASN A 269 -9.89 4.38 -7.89
CA ASN A 269 -9.88 5.59 -7.09
C ASN A 269 -11.26 5.83 -6.45
N PHE A 270 -12.33 5.69 -7.22
CA PHE A 270 -13.69 5.86 -6.71
C PHE A 270 -14.05 4.78 -5.68
N ALA A 271 -13.66 3.54 -5.92
CA ALA A 271 -13.85 2.44 -4.98
C ALA A 271 -13.11 2.66 -3.65
N SER A 272 -11.90 3.24 -3.68
CA SER A 272 -11.19 3.63 -2.45
C SER A 272 -11.90 4.76 -1.68
N THR A 273 -12.47 5.74 -2.38
CA THR A 273 -13.23 6.82 -1.76
C THR A 273 -14.53 6.31 -1.14
N LEU A 274 -15.26 5.41 -1.82
CA LEU A 274 -16.49 4.81 -1.30
C LEU A 274 -16.26 4.08 0.02
N LYS A 275 -15.14 3.36 0.15
CA LYS A 275 -14.76 2.66 1.39
C LYS A 275 -14.52 3.60 2.57
N ARG A 276 -14.16 4.85 2.30
CA ARG A 276 -13.89 5.91 3.28
C ARG A 276 -15.12 6.76 3.59
N LEU A 277 -16.28 6.49 2.97
CA LEU A 277 -17.53 7.17 3.30
C LEU A 277 -18.10 6.64 4.62
N ARG A 278 -18.57 7.55 5.48
CA ARG A 278 -19.24 7.21 6.74
C ARG A 278 -20.36 8.20 7.02
N LEU A 279 -21.27 7.80 7.90
CA LEU A 279 -22.37 8.62 8.40
C LEU A 279 -22.15 8.98 9.87
N HIS A 280 -22.72 10.11 10.29
CA HIS A 280 -22.82 10.45 11.70
C HIS A 280 -23.74 9.45 12.43
N PRO A 281 -23.51 9.09 13.71
CA PRO A 281 -24.30 8.08 14.42
C PRO A 281 -25.83 8.26 14.31
N GLN A 282 -26.32 9.48 14.49
CA GLN A 282 -27.75 9.80 14.37
C GLN A 282 -28.28 9.64 12.94
N GLU A 283 -27.47 9.99 11.94
CA GLU A 283 -27.83 9.87 10.53
C GLU A 283 -27.76 8.43 10.06
N LEU A 284 -26.85 7.62 10.61
CA LEU A 284 -26.72 6.20 10.28
C LEU A 284 -27.97 5.43 10.67
N TYR A 285 -28.49 5.64 11.89
CA TYR A 285 -29.73 4.99 12.34
C TYR A 285 -30.91 5.36 11.43
N ASN A 286 -31.10 6.67 11.18
CA ASN A 286 -32.17 7.16 10.31
C ASN A 286 -32.01 6.67 8.86
N ALA A 287 -30.78 6.61 8.35
CA ALA A 287 -30.48 6.11 7.02
C ALA A 287 -30.81 4.62 6.91
N LEU A 288 -30.44 3.80 7.90
CA LEU A 288 -30.75 2.37 7.91
C LEU A 288 -32.25 2.11 7.94
N GLU A 289 -33.01 2.84 8.76
CA GLU A 289 -34.47 2.73 8.80
C GLU A 289 -35.11 3.08 7.44
N LEU A 290 -34.73 4.22 6.85
CA LEU A 290 -35.23 4.67 5.56
C LEU A 290 -34.81 3.73 4.41
N CYS A 291 -33.58 3.25 4.41
CA CYS A 291 -33.07 2.32 3.42
C CYS A 291 -33.82 0.97 3.51
N THR A 292 -34.07 0.49 4.72
CA THR A 292 -34.81 -0.77 4.94
C THR A 292 -36.23 -0.69 4.41
N ALA A 293 -36.94 0.40 4.73
CA ALA A 293 -38.28 0.65 4.21
C ALA A 293 -38.30 0.75 2.68
N HIS A 294 -37.31 1.41 2.08
CA HIS A 294 -37.18 1.53 0.63
C HIS A 294 -36.88 0.19 -0.06
N VAL A 295 -35.97 -0.61 0.50
CA VAL A 295 -35.64 -1.95 0.00
C VAL A 295 -36.88 -2.84 0.06
N GLN A 296 -37.59 -2.85 1.19
CA GLN A 296 -38.82 -3.61 1.35
C GLN A 296 -39.85 -3.22 0.27
N GLN A 297 -40.16 -1.92 0.15
CA GLN A 297 -41.14 -1.45 -0.82
C GLN A 297 -40.74 -1.79 -2.26
N TYR A 298 -39.46 -1.65 -2.60
CA TYR A 298 -38.94 -1.92 -3.94
C TYR A 298 -39.00 -3.41 -4.27
N VAL A 299 -38.48 -4.27 -3.38
CA VAL A 299 -38.43 -5.72 -3.59
C VAL A 299 -39.84 -6.32 -3.64
N GLU A 300 -40.72 -5.96 -2.69
CA GLU A 300 -42.10 -6.45 -2.68
C GLU A 300 -42.84 -6.07 -3.97
N ARG A 301 -42.73 -4.82 -4.41
CA ARG A 301 -43.48 -4.34 -5.57
C ARG A 301 -42.86 -4.80 -6.90
N ARG A 302 -41.55 -4.64 -7.07
CA ARG A 302 -40.87 -4.82 -8.36
C ARG A 302 -40.37 -6.24 -8.58
N ILE A 303 -39.92 -6.92 -7.52
CA ILE A 303 -39.40 -8.29 -7.65
C ILE A 303 -40.52 -9.28 -7.38
N PHE A 304 -41.15 -9.22 -6.20
CA PHE A 304 -42.11 -10.24 -5.78
C PHE A 304 -43.43 -10.18 -6.56
N VAL A 305 -44.00 -8.99 -6.74
CA VAL A 305 -45.27 -8.83 -7.49
C VAL A 305 -45.02 -8.86 -9.01
N GLU A 306 -44.16 -8.01 -9.54
CA GLU A 306 -44.00 -7.89 -11.00
C GLU A 306 -43.23 -9.08 -11.64
N GLN A 307 -42.11 -9.52 -11.07
CA GLN A 307 -41.31 -10.61 -11.66
C GLN A 307 -41.77 -12.00 -11.21
N PHE A 308 -41.91 -12.23 -9.89
CA PHE A 308 -42.25 -13.54 -9.35
C PHE A 308 -43.74 -13.85 -9.35
N ARG A 309 -44.61 -12.86 -9.63
CA ARG A 309 -46.08 -13.00 -9.64
C ARG A 309 -46.61 -13.63 -8.36
N SER A 310 -46.04 -13.24 -7.22
CA SER A 310 -46.38 -13.76 -5.89
C SER A 310 -46.16 -15.27 -5.71
N SER A 311 -45.22 -15.87 -6.45
CA SER A 311 -44.85 -17.28 -6.26
C SER A 311 -44.01 -17.48 -5.00
N SER A 312 -44.51 -18.28 -4.05
CA SER A 312 -43.81 -18.58 -2.79
C SER A 312 -42.48 -19.33 -2.98
N VAL A 313 -42.35 -20.15 -4.04
CA VAL A 313 -41.13 -20.91 -4.33
C VAL A 313 -39.99 -19.96 -4.72
N LEU A 314 -40.26 -19.01 -5.63
CA LEU A 314 -39.26 -18.04 -6.09
C LEU A 314 -38.87 -17.05 -4.99
N MET A 315 -39.81 -16.68 -4.11
CA MET A 315 -39.49 -15.88 -2.93
C MET A 315 -38.52 -16.61 -1.99
N ASN A 316 -38.76 -17.89 -1.73
CA ASN A 316 -37.86 -18.68 -0.89
C ASN A 316 -36.48 -18.83 -1.55
N GLU A 317 -36.43 -19.05 -2.86
CA GLU A 317 -35.18 -19.10 -3.62
C GLU A 317 -34.41 -17.78 -3.55
N PHE A 318 -35.11 -16.64 -3.63
CA PHE A 318 -34.51 -15.32 -3.45
C PHE A 318 -33.82 -15.19 -2.09
N TRP A 319 -34.52 -15.46 -0.98
CA TRP A 319 -33.93 -15.38 0.36
C TRP A 319 -32.75 -16.35 0.55
N VAL A 320 -32.84 -17.56 -0.03
CA VAL A 320 -31.76 -18.54 -0.02
C VAL A 320 -30.53 -18.06 -0.80
N ASN A 321 -30.72 -17.43 -1.95
CA ASN A 321 -29.63 -16.88 -2.76
C ASN A 321 -28.87 -15.76 -2.02
N HIS A 322 -29.58 -15.00 -1.18
CA HIS A 322 -28.99 -13.97 -0.33
C HIS A 322 -28.43 -14.50 1.01
N GLN A 323 -28.65 -15.79 1.33
CA GLN A 323 -28.28 -16.42 2.61
C GLN A 323 -28.95 -15.77 3.81
N LEU A 324 -30.19 -15.30 3.64
CA LEU A 324 -30.95 -14.60 4.66
C LEU A 324 -32.22 -15.36 5.04
N SER A 325 -32.75 -15.06 6.23
CA SER A 325 -34.05 -15.57 6.66
C SER A 325 -35.18 -14.87 5.89
N SER A 326 -36.32 -15.53 5.72
CA SER A 326 -37.48 -14.91 5.06
C SER A 326 -37.89 -13.64 5.80
N ASN A 327 -38.04 -12.53 5.06
CA ASN A 327 -38.38 -11.19 5.56
C ASN A 327 -37.30 -10.49 6.41
N ASP A 328 -36.04 -10.91 6.31
CA ASP A 328 -34.92 -10.19 6.93
C ASP A 328 -34.49 -8.98 6.08
N TRP A 329 -35.30 -7.92 6.12
CA TRP A 329 -35.08 -6.70 5.34
C TRP A 329 -33.88 -5.89 5.83
N GLU A 330 -33.62 -5.91 7.13
CA GLU A 330 -32.47 -5.23 7.73
C GLU A 330 -31.16 -5.89 7.28
N GLY A 331 -31.11 -7.24 7.34
CA GLY A 331 -29.97 -8.02 6.84
C GLY A 331 -29.71 -7.79 5.35
N LEU A 332 -30.77 -7.77 4.53
CA LEU A 332 -30.65 -7.48 3.10
C LEU A 332 -30.10 -6.08 2.84
N THR A 333 -30.61 -5.09 3.58
CA THR A 333 -30.17 -3.69 3.45
C THR A 333 -28.71 -3.54 3.86
N ALA A 334 -28.29 -4.14 4.97
CA ALA A 334 -26.91 -4.14 5.41
C ALA A 334 -25.98 -4.86 4.42
N GLN A 335 -26.42 -5.96 3.81
CA GLN A 335 -25.67 -6.69 2.78
C GLN A 335 -25.48 -5.84 1.51
N LEU A 336 -26.53 -5.14 1.07
CA LEU A 336 -26.46 -4.25 -0.11
C LEU A 336 -25.56 -3.03 0.15
N LEU A 337 -25.71 -2.38 1.31
CA LEU A 337 -24.86 -1.24 1.68
C LEU A 337 -23.39 -1.64 1.83
N SER A 338 -23.11 -2.79 2.46
CA SER A 338 -21.74 -3.29 2.61
C SER A 338 -21.11 -3.72 1.29
N ARG A 339 -21.91 -4.18 0.31
CA ARG A 339 -21.43 -4.46 -1.05
C ARG A 339 -20.96 -3.20 -1.77
N VAL A 340 -21.65 -2.07 -1.57
CA VAL A 340 -21.33 -0.81 -2.27
C VAL A 340 -20.27 0.02 -1.55
N PHE A 341 -20.43 0.24 -0.24
CA PHE A 341 -19.57 1.13 0.55
C PHE A 341 -18.52 0.38 1.39
N GLY A 342 -18.57 -0.95 1.42
CA GLY A 342 -17.75 -1.78 2.32
C GLY A 342 -18.37 -1.97 3.69
N ALA A 343 -17.95 -3.02 4.40
CA ALA A 343 -18.50 -3.40 5.71
C ALA A 343 -18.32 -2.30 6.78
N GLU A 344 -17.25 -1.52 6.67
CA GLU A 344 -16.95 -0.45 7.61
C GLU A 344 -17.94 0.73 7.52
N PHE A 345 -18.75 0.83 6.46
CA PHE A 345 -19.77 1.88 6.34
C PHE A 345 -20.83 1.81 7.45
N LEU A 346 -21.07 0.60 7.98
CA LEU A 346 -22.00 0.35 9.06
C LEU A 346 -21.46 0.76 10.44
N LEU A 347 -20.20 1.21 10.50
CA LEU A 347 -19.61 1.77 11.72
C LEU A 347 -19.83 3.29 11.74
N PRO A 348 -20.37 3.85 12.83
CA PRO A 348 -20.58 5.28 12.94
C PRO A 348 -19.26 6.04 13.04
N LEU A 349 -19.26 7.31 12.62
CA LEU A 349 -18.13 8.23 12.88
C LEU A 349 -18.00 8.55 14.37
N ASP A 350 -16.76 8.53 14.89
CA ASP A 350 -16.45 9.01 16.24
C ASP A 350 -16.77 10.51 16.36
N SER A 351 -17.45 10.89 17.45
CA SER A 351 -17.93 12.26 17.69
C SER A 351 -16.81 13.26 18.03
N ASP A 352 -15.62 12.78 18.40
CA ASP A 352 -14.52 13.62 18.89
C ASP A 352 -13.58 14.14 17.78
N ARG A 353 -14.00 14.05 16.51
CA ARG A 353 -13.16 14.41 15.35
C ARG A 353 -13.48 15.80 14.81
N LEU A 354 -12.47 16.44 14.22
CA LEU A 354 -12.58 17.76 13.60
C LEU A 354 -13.39 17.66 12.28
N GLU A 355 -14.55 18.33 12.23
CA GLU A 355 -15.40 18.38 11.03
C GLU A 355 -14.99 19.55 10.12
N ILE A 356 -14.70 19.24 8.85
CA ILE A 356 -14.47 20.24 7.81
C ILE A 356 -15.70 20.30 6.91
N THR A 357 -16.54 21.32 7.08
CA THR A 357 -17.76 21.48 6.27
C THR A 357 -17.52 22.41 5.08
N ILE A 358 -17.62 21.88 3.86
CA ILE A 358 -17.53 22.68 2.63
C ILE A 358 -18.92 23.22 2.28
N ARG A 359 -19.15 24.52 2.48
CA ARG A 359 -20.47 25.16 2.32
C ARG A 359 -21.01 25.21 0.88
N HIS A 360 -20.17 24.99 -0.14
CA HIS A 360 -20.53 25.21 -1.55
C HIS A 360 -20.69 23.93 -2.40
N CYS A 361 -20.60 22.74 -1.80
CA CYS A 361 -20.42 21.49 -2.56
C CYS A 361 -21.53 20.43 -2.37
N ALA A 362 -22.33 20.49 -1.31
CA ALA A 362 -23.33 19.45 -1.03
C ALA A 362 -24.62 19.63 -1.85
N SER A 363 -24.62 19.17 -3.11
CA SER A 363 -25.86 19.02 -3.88
C SER A 363 -25.95 17.64 -4.51
N ALA A 364 -27.09 16.97 -4.31
CA ALA A 364 -27.36 15.64 -4.87
C ALA A 364 -27.18 15.58 -6.40
N SER A 365 -27.38 16.70 -7.12
CA SER A 365 -27.15 16.78 -8.56
C SER A 365 -25.68 16.61 -8.93
N LYS A 366 -24.75 17.17 -8.15
CA LYS A 366 -23.31 17.01 -8.35
C LYS A 366 -22.86 15.60 -8.04
N PHE A 367 -23.47 14.96 -7.03
CA PHE A 367 -23.22 13.55 -6.73
C PHE A 367 -23.67 12.64 -7.89
N ILE A 368 -24.83 12.93 -8.49
CA ILE A 368 -25.29 12.22 -9.70
C ILE A 368 -24.33 12.43 -10.87
N GLU A 369 -23.85 13.65 -11.08
CA GLU A 369 -22.85 13.96 -12.12
C GLU A 369 -21.55 13.18 -11.89
N MET A 370 -21.08 13.10 -10.64
CA MET A 370 -19.90 12.33 -10.24
C MET A 370 -20.08 10.82 -10.46
N ILE A 371 -21.26 10.29 -10.14
CA ILE A 371 -21.62 8.89 -10.42
C ILE A 371 -21.69 8.62 -11.93
N ALA A 372 -22.22 9.58 -12.70
CA ALA A 372 -22.34 9.46 -14.14
C ALA A 372 -21.00 9.57 -14.87
N SER A 373 -20.10 10.45 -14.40
CA SER A 373 -18.75 10.62 -14.96
C SER A 373 -17.77 9.53 -14.49
N ASN A 374 -18.07 8.83 -13.39
CA ASN A 374 -17.19 7.85 -12.76
C ASN A 374 -15.80 8.43 -12.38
N GLU A 375 -15.76 9.72 -12.09
CA GLU A 375 -14.57 10.45 -11.66
C GLU A 375 -14.82 11.01 -10.26
N PRO A 376 -14.11 10.52 -9.21
CA PRO A 376 -14.23 11.10 -7.89
C PRO A 376 -13.75 12.55 -7.95
N ARG A 377 -14.64 13.47 -7.59
CA ARG A 377 -14.31 14.89 -7.54
C ARG A 377 -14.00 15.26 -6.10
N ASP A 378 -12.72 15.45 -5.80
CA ASP A 378 -12.34 16.07 -4.53
C ASP A 378 -12.46 17.59 -4.67
N ASP A 379 -13.50 18.16 -4.07
CA ASP A 379 -13.68 19.61 -4.06
C ASP A 379 -12.69 20.32 -3.11
N LEU A 380 -11.90 19.59 -2.32
CA LEU A 380 -10.77 20.13 -1.56
C LEU A 380 -9.56 20.43 -2.46
N ASP A 381 -9.42 19.80 -3.63
CA ASP A 381 -8.32 20.09 -4.57
C ASP A 381 -8.45 21.47 -5.23
N LYS A 382 -9.66 22.06 -5.23
CA LYS A 382 -9.90 23.43 -5.70
C LYS A 382 -9.78 24.43 -4.56
N ILE A 383 -8.61 24.48 -3.92
CA ILE A 383 -8.25 25.62 -3.08
C ILE A 383 -7.94 26.79 -4.02
N VAL A 384 -8.97 27.59 -4.36
CA VAL A 384 -8.69 28.97 -4.73
C VAL A 384 -8.25 29.64 -3.44
N VAL A 385 -6.93 29.68 -3.23
CA VAL A 385 -6.32 30.47 -2.18
C VAL A 385 -6.75 31.91 -2.45
N GLN A 386 -7.81 32.37 -1.77
CA GLN A 386 -7.94 33.79 -1.52
C GLN A 386 -6.72 34.14 -0.70
N VAL A 387 -5.72 34.72 -1.37
CA VAL A 387 -4.56 35.35 -0.75
C VAL A 387 -5.13 36.47 0.11
N SER A 388 -5.54 36.12 1.32
CA SER A 388 -5.70 37.08 2.39
C SER A 388 -4.31 37.67 2.61
N PRO A 389 -4.18 38.99 2.76
CA PRO A 389 -2.88 39.64 2.91
C PRO A 389 -2.14 38.97 4.07
N GLN A 390 -0.96 38.41 3.75
CA GLN A 390 0.03 37.83 4.67
C GLN A 390 -0.41 37.76 6.13
N GLN A 391 -1.10 36.69 6.52
CA GLN A 391 -1.06 36.31 7.93
C GLN A 391 0.33 35.77 8.19
N SER A 392 1.18 36.60 8.77
CA SER A 392 2.44 36.20 9.41
C SER A 392 2.16 34.94 10.24
N GLY A 393 2.61 33.77 9.76
CA GLY A 393 2.49 32.52 10.51
C GLY A 393 2.96 32.74 11.95
N LYS A 394 2.13 32.32 12.92
CA LYS A 394 2.45 32.44 14.34
C LYS A 394 3.82 31.80 14.59
N SER A 395 4.69 32.48 15.32
CA SER A 395 5.99 31.91 15.72
C SER A 395 5.76 30.74 16.69
N LEU A 396 6.66 29.75 16.69
CA LEU A 396 6.56 28.62 17.63
C LEU A 396 6.49 29.07 19.09
N ASP A 397 7.13 30.19 19.45
CA ASP A 397 7.03 30.78 20.79
C ASP A 397 5.59 31.18 21.19
N GLN A 398 4.74 31.54 20.23
CA GLN A 398 3.32 31.81 20.51
C GLN A 398 2.52 30.51 20.68
N LEU A 399 2.87 29.46 19.94
CA LEU A 399 2.20 28.15 20.03
C LEU A 399 2.54 27.40 21.33
N PHE A 400 3.77 27.51 21.82
CA PHE A 400 4.19 26.87 23.07
C PHE A 400 3.76 27.62 24.34
N ASN A 401 3.34 28.88 24.23
CA ASN A 401 2.82 29.67 25.35
C ASN A 401 1.27 29.73 25.39
N GLU A 402 0.59 29.25 24.34
CA GLU A 402 -0.89 29.15 24.29
C GLU A 402 -1.43 27.80 24.83
N ASN A 403 -0.56 26.85 25.20
CA ASN A 403 -0.88 25.62 25.95
C ASN A 403 -0.23 25.67 27.34
#